data_AF-A0A842UND7-F1
#
_entry.id   AF-A0A842UND7-F1
#
_cell.length_a   1.000
_cell.length_b   1.000
_cell.length_c   1.000
_cell.angle_alpha   90.00
_cell.angle_beta   90.00
_cell.angle_gamma   90.00
#
_symmetry.space_group_name_H-M   'P 1'
#
loop_
_entity.id
_entity.type
_entity.pdbx_description
1 polymer ?
#
loop_
_entity_poly.entity_id
_entity_poly.type
_entity_poly.pdbx_seq_one_letter_code
_entity_poly.pdbx_strand_id
1 'polypeptide(L)'
;EIGASQEVLKHFYNIQNTEHFYDPVVDIEKGSKQVYDLTVPDGASFTANGLVNHNSTITSCIITYEAYRLLNKYSPQEYYGIMPEDEIKMCCISTSKETAGELYQKVVGHIQRSEFFRKYRGKPTAQHIRLRTQRDLDKYGSKTKGSLVIRVAPCSAKGLRGPTNIVVALDEMAFFFVDENTGARKSSSRDHSDTAIYNAVTPSIAKFKNPVTGVQEGKIICISSPGPKSGKFYEEYERSYKEDEGKDLHMIQASTWEVDPDLSTDYLRNKYRENPIVFRSEFGAEFSDRMFGWIEDPEMVRQNVVPGMKYKMNSMSRTPHFMGIDLGLVHDGTSICIGHWTEEEGEDGVMHDKIEVDVCDVRYASEEKRDYFEPEEMAEWISTYTDKFYIVKALADQYYGMAVMPILEKKGLKQFEYRQFTDVLNSNTYQNLLTQFLSNALRLPEGDPIKVGEKINKDSELVQEILSLQAEQRSRYIIKVSAPDRKGMHDDRSDGFARMVLLATEYKNKVFNYKASLAPSSRLSSYRAIRHTERVKASLNRPGKGYRGFASRRPVGPVFNQIGRR
;
A
#
# COMPACT_ATOMS: atom_id res chain seq x y z
N GLU A 1 3.04 -32.77 -54.37
CA GLU A 1 3.77 -31.48 -54.33
C GLU A 1 2.76 -30.38 -54.06
N ILE A 2 2.83 -29.73 -52.90
CA ILE A 2 1.68 -29.06 -52.25
C ILE A 2 1.39 -27.65 -52.83
N GLY A 3 1.78 -27.37 -54.08
CA GLY A 3 1.42 -26.13 -54.79
C GLY A 3 1.82 -24.80 -54.12
N ALA A 4 2.65 -24.82 -53.08
CA ALA A 4 3.08 -23.62 -52.36
C ALA A 4 4.09 -22.84 -53.20
N SER A 5 3.94 -21.51 -53.25
CA SER A 5 4.84 -20.64 -53.98
C SER A 5 6.26 -20.70 -53.42
N GLN A 6 7.25 -20.40 -54.27
CA GLN A 6 8.66 -20.34 -53.87
C GLN A 6 8.91 -19.41 -52.67
N GLU A 7 8.14 -18.34 -52.53
CA GLU A 7 8.22 -17.40 -51.41
C GLU A 7 7.75 -18.03 -50.09
N VAL A 8 6.65 -18.79 -50.13
CA VAL A 8 6.13 -19.52 -48.96
C VAL A 8 7.13 -20.59 -48.51
N LEU A 9 7.71 -21.33 -49.45
CA LEU A 9 8.75 -22.32 -49.13
C LEU A 9 10.00 -21.65 -48.52
N LYS A 10 10.41 -20.50 -49.05
CA LYS A 10 11.57 -19.73 -48.55
C LYS A 10 11.31 -19.16 -47.15
N HIS A 11 10.09 -18.75 -46.86
CA HIS A 11 9.67 -18.34 -45.52
C HIS A 11 9.78 -19.49 -44.51
N PHE A 12 9.31 -20.69 -44.85
CA PHE A 12 9.43 -21.86 -43.97
C PHE A 12 10.88 -22.35 -43.80
N TYR A 13 11.73 -22.22 -44.83
CA TYR A 13 13.17 -22.48 -44.71
C TYR A 13 13.88 -21.46 -43.82
N ASN A 14 13.47 -20.19 -43.84
CA ASN A 14 13.97 -19.19 -42.91
C ASN A 14 13.56 -19.52 -41.48
N ILE A 15 12.29 -19.87 -41.26
CA ILE A 15 11.75 -20.33 -39.97
C ILE A 15 12.53 -21.53 -39.41
N GLN A 16 12.89 -22.51 -40.26
CA GLN A 16 13.67 -23.67 -39.83
C GLN A 16 15.10 -23.34 -39.38
N ASN A 17 15.66 -22.21 -39.84
CA ASN A 17 17.05 -21.81 -39.56
C ASN A 17 17.15 -20.65 -38.56
N THR A 18 16.02 -20.11 -38.09
CA THR A 18 15.99 -19.02 -37.11
C THR A 18 15.79 -19.56 -35.70
N GLU A 19 16.61 -19.11 -34.75
CA GLU A 19 16.44 -19.44 -33.31
C GLU A 19 15.26 -18.68 -32.66
N HIS A 20 14.59 -17.81 -33.39
CA HIS A 20 13.44 -17.02 -32.93
C HIS A 20 12.36 -16.99 -34.02
N PHE A 21 11.10 -17.22 -33.63
CA PHE A 21 9.95 -17.20 -34.53
C PHE A 21 9.20 -15.88 -34.36
N TYR A 22 9.00 -15.15 -35.44
CA TYR A 22 8.15 -13.97 -35.49
C TYR A 22 7.55 -13.84 -36.89
N ASP A 23 6.39 -13.22 -36.99
CA ASP A 23 5.68 -12.96 -38.25
C ASP A 23 5.21 -11.49 -38.25
N PRO A 24 5.40 -10.72 -39.33
CA PRO A 24 4.90 -9.35 -39.42
C PRO A 24 3.37 -9.28 -39.27
N VAL A 25 2.93 -8.39 -38.38
CA VAL A 25 1.52 -8.01 -38.30
C VAL A 25 1.17 -7.22 -39.54
N VAL A 26 0.39 -7.83 -40.42
CA VAL A 26 -0.05 -7.24 -41.70
C VAL A 26 -1.26 -6.33 -41.54
N ASP A 27 -2.10 -6.56 -40.53
CA ASP A 27 -3.29 -5.76 -40.25
C ASP A 27 -3.78 -5.97 -38.81
N ILE A 28 -4.48 -4.98 -38.23
CA ILE A 28 -5.04 -5.04 -36.88
C ILE A 28 -6.49 -4.58 -36.91
N GLU A 29 -7.42 -5.49 -36.60
CA GLU A 29 -8.84 -5.21 -36.49
C GLU A 29 -9.39 -5.58 -35.10
N LYS A 30 -10.35 -4.78 -34.59
CA LYS A 30 -11.05 -5.12 -33.34
C LYS A 30 -12.14 -6.16 -33.61
N GLY A 31 -12.08 -7.29 -32.92
CA GLY A 31 -13.11 -8.33 -33.00
C GLY A 31 -12.97 -9.38 -31.90
N SER A 32 -13.91 -10.31 -31.84
CA SER A 32 -13.84 -11.49 -30.96
C SER A 32 -13.48 -12.71 -31.80
N LYS A 33 -12.41 -13.42 -31.44
CA LYS A 33 -11.99 -14.68 -32.08
C LYS A 33 -11.63 -15.72 -31.01
N GLN A 34 -11.79 -16.99 -31.36
CA GLN A 34 -11.35 -18.11 -30.55
C GLN A 34 -9.81 -18.17 -30.54
N VAL A 35 -9.22 -18.16 -29.35
CA VAL A 35 -7.77 -18.26 -29.13
C VAL A 35 -7.38 -19.66 -28.67
N TYR A 36 -6.15 -20.07 -28.95
CA TYR A 36 -5.58 -21.32 -28.49
C TYR A 36 -4.30 -21.02 -27.70
N ASP A 37 -4.18 -21.58 -26.50
CA ASP A 37 -2.97 -21.47 -25.68
C ASP A 37 -1.93 -22.50 -26.13
N LEU A 38 -0.71 -22.05 -26.39
CA LEU A 38 0.43 -22.93 -26.63
C LEU A 38 1.15 -23.18 -25.31
N THR A 39 1.21 -24.44 -24.88
CA THR A 39 2.01 -24.86 -23.72
C THR A 39 3.23 -25.63 -24.20
N VAL A 40 4.43 -25.27 -23.75
CA VAL A 40 5.66 -26.02 -24.02
C VAL A 40 5.87 -27.05 -22.88
N PRO A 41 5.91 -28.36 -23.19
CA PRO A 41 6.23 -29.39 -22.20
C PRO A 41 7.73 -29.37 -21.85
N ASP A 42 8.08 -29.82 -20.64
CA ASP A 42 9.46 -29.98 -20.12
C ASP A 42 10.21 -28.69 -19.72
N GLY A 43 9.54 -27.85 -18.93
CA GLY A 43 10.22 -26.91 -18.04
C GLY A 43 10.18 -25.47 -18.50
N ALA A 44 8.99 -24.88 -18.50
CA ALA A 44 8.86 -23.45 -18.28
C ALA A 44 9.52 -23.09 -16.94
N SER A 45 10.30 -22.00 -16.92
CA SER A 45 10.82 -21.44 -15.68
C SER A 45 9.63 -21.10 -14.76
N PHE A 46 9.55 -21.76 -13.60
CA PHE A 46 8.43 -21.62 -12.68
C PHE A 46 8.50 -20.31 -11.89
N THR A 47 7.54 -19.43 -12.18
CA THR A 47 6.96 -18.41 -11.30
C THR A 47 6.25 -19.08 -10.14
N ALA A 48 6.51 -18.67 -8.89
CA ALA A 48 5.76 -19.13 -7.73
C ALA A 48 4.77 -18.04 -7.28
N ASN A 49 3.48 -18.38 -7.15
CA ASN A 49 2.38 -17.52 -6.68
C ASN A 49 2.00 -16.31 -7.56
N GLY A 50 2.16 -16.38 -8.89
CA GLY A 50 1.48 -15.44 -9.81
C GLY A 50 1.63 -13.95 -9.46
N LEU A 51 2.81 -13.56 -8.96
CA LEU A 51 3.14 -12.18 -8.65
C LEU A 51 4.55 -11.94 -9.17
N VAL A 52 4.67 -11.03 -10.13
CA VAL A 52 5.98 -10.56 -10.52
C VAL A 52 6.53 -9.67 -9.41
N ASN A 53 7.56 -10.14 -8.73
CA ASN A 53 8.38 -9.31 -7.86
C ASN A 53 9.34 -8.52 -8.78
N HIS A 54 8.77 -7.55 -9.50
CA HIS A 54 9.23 -7.05 -10.80
C HIS A 54 10.56 -6.28 -10.73
N ASN A 55 10.75 -5.47 -9.69
CA ASN A 55 11.88 -4.55 -9.65
C ASN A 55 13.19 -5.24 -9.23
N SER A 56 13.16 -6.01 -8.14
CA SER A 56 14.36 -6.67 -7.64
C SER A 56 14.80 -7.82 -8.56
N THR A 57 13.91 -8.37 -9.39
CA THR A 57 14.27 -9.44 -10.36
C THR A 57 15.10 -8.89 -11.51
N ILE A 58 14.62 -7.83 -12.20
CA ILE A 58 15.40 -7.14 -13.25
C ILE A 58 16.74 -6.67 -12.68
N THR A 59 16.73 -6.08 -11.49
CA THR A 59 17.95 -5.64 -10.79
C THR A 59 18.91 -6.82 -10.56
N SER A 60 18.41 -7.98 -10.14
CA SER A 60 19.25 -9.16 -9.93
C SER A 60 19.85 -9.70 -11.25
N CYS A 61 19.13 -9.61 -12.36
CA CYS A 61 19.63 -9.94 -13.70
C CYS A 61 20.76 -8.98 -14.11
N ILE A 62 20.57 -7.67 -13.92
CA ILE A 62 21.60 -6.67 -14.24
C ILE A 62 22.87 -6.91 -13.42
N ILE A 63 22.77 -7.12 -12.10
CA ILE A 63 23.93 -7.40 -11.24
C ILE A 63 24.65 -8.67 -11.71
N THR A 64 23.90 -9.73 -12.03
CA THR A 64 24.48 -10.99 -12.52
C THR A 64 25.18 -10.80 -13.86
N TYR A 65 24.58 -10.04 -14.78
CA TYR A 65 25.14 -9.75 -16.08
C TYR A 65 26.42 -8.90 -15.98
N GLU A 66 26.46 -7.91 -15.09
CA GLU A 66 27.68 -7.13 -14.85
C GLU A 66 28.79 -8.00 -14.26
N ALA A 67 28.46 -8.92 -13.34
CA ALA A 67 29.42 -9.92 -12.86
C ALA A 67 29.97 -10.79 -14.01
N TYR A 68 29.10 -11.23 -14.93
CA TYR A 68 29.50 -11.96 -16.14
C TYR A 68 30.45 -11.13 -17.02
N ARG A 69 30.12 -9.87 -17.32
CA ARG A 69 30.94 -8.96 -18.12
C ARG A 69 32.34 -8.76 -17.52
N LEU A 70 32.42 -8.62 -16.20
CA LEU A 70 33.69 -8.50 -15.50
C LEU A 70 34.50 -9.80 -15.58
N LEU A 71 33.88 -10.96 -15.39
CA LEU A 71 34.58 -12.25 -15.44
C LEU A 71 35.12 -12.62 -16.82
N ASN A 72 34.58 -12.02 -17.89
CA ASN A 72 35.14 -12.14 -19.24
C ASN A 72 36.41 -11.31 -19.46
N LYS A 73 36.78 -10.43 -18.52
CA LYS A 73 38.07 -9.73 -18.53
C LYS A 73 39.08 -10.55 -17.75
N TYR A 74 40.32 -10.63 -18.24
CA TYR A 74 41.39 -11.32 -17.53
C TYR A 74 41.63 -10.70 -16.13
N SER A 75 41.77 -9.38 -16.09
CA SER A 75 41.91 -8.57 -14.87
C SER A 75 41.03 -7.30 -15.00
N PRO A 76 39.81 -7.32 -14.42
CA PRO A 76 38.93 -6.15 -14.42
C PRO A 76 39.55 -4.92 -13.75
N GLN A 77 40.35 -5.12 -12.70
CA GLN A 77 41.05 -4.05 -12.00
C GLN A 77 41.99 -3.30 -12.93
N GLU A 78 42.87 -4.03 -13.64
CA GLU A 78 43.77 -3.43 -14.63
C GLU A 78 43.00 -2.73 -15.75
N TYR A 79 41.91 -3.33 -16.22
CA TYR A 79 41.05 -2.72 -17.23
C TYR A 79 40.52 -1.34 -16.78
N TYR A 80 40.10 -1.17 -15.52
CA TYR A 80 39.61 0.12 -15.00
C TYR A 80 40.70 0.99 -14.36
N GLY A 81 41.98 0.62 -14.44
CA GLY A 81 43.06 1.36 -13.77
C GLY A 81 42.96 1.35 -12.23
N ILE A 82 42.34 0.32 -11.67
CA ILE A 82 42.22 0.09 -10.22
C ILE A 82 43.41 -0.77 -9.77
N MET A 83 43.88 -0.57 -8.53
CA MET A 83 44.95 -1.39 -7.97
C MET A 83 44.56 -2.88 -8.02
N PRO A 84 45.44 -3.78 -8.52
CA PRO A 84 45.07 -5.18 -8.73
C PRO A 84 44.70 -5.98 -7.48
N GLU A 85 44.99 -5.46 -6.28
CA GLU A 85 44.65 -6.06 -4.99
C GLU A 85 43.34 -5.48 -4.40
N ASP A 86 42.78 -4.43 -5.01
CA ASP A 86 41.48 -3.87 -4.60
C ASP A 86 40.31 -4.73 -5.08
N GLU A 87 39.29 -4.79 -4.24
CA GLU A 87 38.04 -5.48 -4.56
C GLU A 87 37.11 -4.58 -5.39
N ILE A 88 36.54 -5.14 -6.46
CA ILE A 88 35.41 -4.52 -7.17
C ILE A 88 34.12 -5.10 -6.63
N LYS A 89 33.21 -4.22 -6.20
CA LYS A 89 32.02 -4.61 -5.45
C LYS A 89 30.73 -4.32 -6.19
N MET A 90 29.74 -5.15 -5.94
CA MET A 90 28.33 -4.93 -6.30
C MET A 90 27.53 -5.02 -5.00
N CYS A 91 26.84 -3.94 -4.63
CA CYS A 91 26.17 -3.83 -3.33
C CYS A 91 24.65 -3.84 -3.47
N CYS A 92 23.99 -4.65 -2.65
CA CYS A 92 22.56 -4.60 -2.40
C CYS A 92 22.33 -3.86 -1.07
N ILE A 93 21.54 -2.80 -1.09
CA ILE A 93 21.22 -1.95 0.06
C ILE A 93 19.70 -1.79 0.10
N SER A 94 19.12 -1.86 1.29
CA SER A 94 17.69 -1.65 1.52
C SER A 94 17.45 -1.14 2.94
N THR A 95 16.20 -0.87 3.32
CA THR A 95 15.76 -0.39 4.64
C THR A 95 16.35 -1.20 5.81
N SER A 96 16.54 -2.50 5.62
CA SER A 96 17.19 -3.41 6.56
C SER A 96 18.19 -4.33 5.87
N LYS A 97 19.02 -5.03 6.66
CA LYS A 97 19.93 -6.05 6.10
C LYS A 97 19.18 -7.27 5.59
N GLU A 98 18.05 -7.58 6.22
CA GLU A 98 17.17 -8.69 5.89
C GLU A 98 16.53 -8.47 4.52
N THR A 99 15.93 -7.29 4.28
CA THR A 99 15.34 -6.92 2.98
C THR A 99 16.39 -6.84 1.88
N ALA A 100 17.56 -6.25 2.15
CA ALA A 100 18.69 -6.26 1.21
C ALA A 100 19.21 -7.68 0.90
N GLY A 101 19.03 -8.61 1.85
CA GLY A 101 19.30 -10.02 1.69
C GLY A 101 18.45 -10.69 0.62
N GLU A 102 17.20 -10.26 0.43
CA GLU A 102 16.28 -10.86 -0.55
C GLU A 102 16.75 -10.65 -1.99
N LEU A 103 17.12 -9.42 -2.37
CA LEU A 103 17.73 -9.12 -3.66
C LEU A 103 19.04 -9.90 -3.85
N TYR A 104 19.89 -9.94 -2.83
CA TYR A 104 21.13 -10.70 -2.86
C TYR A 104 20.90 -12.20 -3.10
N GLN A 105 19.90 -12.81 -2.46
CA GLN A 105 19.57 -14.23 -2.67
C GLN A 105 19.12 -14.50 -4.12
N LYS A 106 18.37 -13.58 -4.75
CA LYS A 106 18.01 -13.70 -6.18
C LYS A 106 19.27 -13.74 -7.06
N VAL A 107 20.22 -12.83 -6.83
CA VAL A 107 21.50 -12.78 -7.55
C VAL A 107 22.30 -14.08 -7.36
N VAL A 108 22.44 -14.55 -6.11
CA VAL A 108 23.13 -15.81 -5.82
C VAL A 108 22.45 -16.98 -6.52
N GLY A 109 21.11 -17.02 -6.56
CA GLY A 109 20.34 -18.02 -7.29
C GLY A 109 20.69 -18.08 -8.78
N HIS A 110 20.80 -16.93 -9.45
CA HIS A 110 21.22 -16.89 -10.85
C HIS A 110 22.67 -17.38 -11.05
N ILE A 111 23.61 -16.95 -10.20
CA ILE A 111 25.02 -17.39 -10.23
C ILE A 111 25.15 -18.89 -9.94
N GLN A 112 24.31 -19.43 -9.05
CA GLN A 112 24.35 -20.84 -8.68
C GLN A 112 23.79 -21.76 -9.76
N ARG A 113 22.78 -21.32 -10.51
CA ARG A 113 22.17 -22.10 -11.60
C ARG A 113 22.95 -22.01 -12.91
N SER A 114 23.63 -20.91 -13.17
CA SER A 114 24.38 -20.74 -14.42
C SER A 114 25.70 -21.52 -14.41
N GLU A 115 25.90 -22.33 -15.45
CA GLU A 115 27.12 -23.14 -15.64
C GLU A 115 28.38 -22.29 -15.80
N PHE A 116 28.26 -21.13 -16.45
CA PHE A 116 29.37 -20.21 -16.68
C PHE A 116 30.10 -19.84 -15.38
N PHE A 117 29.35 -19.52 -14.33
CA PHE A 117 29.93 -19.08 -13.06
C PHE A 117 30.55 -20.21 -12.25
N ARG A 118 30.33 -21.49 -12.61
CA ARG A 118 30.78 -22.66 -11.83
C ARG A 118 32.28 -22.63 -11.55
N LYS A 119 33.10 -22.22 -12.53
CA LYS A 119 34.56 -22.15 -12.38
C LYS A 119 35.04 -20.94 -11.57
N TYR A 120 34.26 -19.86 -11.54
CA TYR A 120 34.64 -18.59 -10.92
C TYR A 120 34.12 -18.44 -9.49
N ARG A 121 32.98 -19.07 -9.16
CA ARG A 121 32.25 -18.80 -7.92
C ARG A 121 32.91 -19.40 -6.67
N GLY A 122 32.93 -18.62 -5.59
CA GLY A 122 33.17 -19.10 -4.24
C GLY A 122 31.91 -19.73 -3.63
N LYS A 123 32.04 -20.23 -2.39
CA LYS A 123 30.87 -20.61 -1.59
C LYS A 123 30.16 -19.32 -1.14
N PRO A 124 28.86 -19.15 -1.41
CA PRO A 124 28.12 -18.00 -0.92
C PRO A 124 27.97 -18.05 0.60
N THR A 125 27.90 -16.88 1.21
CA THR A 125 27.47 -16.69 2.60
C THR A 125 26.12 -15.95 2.61
N ALA A 126 25.55 -15.76 3.80
CA ALA A 126 24.33 -14.96 3.96
C ALA A 126 24.50 -13.49 3.52
N GLN A 127 25.73 -12.94 3.57
CA GLN A 127 25.97 -11.52 3.34
C GLN A 127 26.79 -11.23 2.08
N HIS A 128 27.51 -12.20 1.53
CA HIS A 128 28.32 -11.99 0.34
C HIS A 128 28.70 -13.29 -0.38
N ILE A 129 28.91 -13.17 -1.68
CA ILE A 129 29.55 -14.16 -2.54
C ILE A 129 30.77 -13.51 -3.21
N ARG A 130 31.86 -14.26 -3.31
CA ARG A 130 33.08 -13.84 -3.99
C ARG A 130 33.21 -14.60 -5.30
N LEU A 131 33.57 -13.88 -6.36
CA LEU A 131 33.86 -14.46 -7.67
C LEU A 131 35.35 -14.21 -7.97
N ARG A 132 36.01 -15.23 -8.49
CA ARG A 132 37.42 -15.21 -8.86
C ARG A 132 37.51 -14.86 -10.34
N THR A 133 38.34 -13.90 -10.69
CA THR A 133 38.66 -13.58 -12.09
C THR A 133 39.61 -14.64 -12.66
N GLN A 134 39.89 -14.59 -13.96
CA GLN A 134 40.89 -15.50 -14.54
C GLN A 134 42.29 -15.26 -13.92
N ARG A 135 42.67 -13.99 -13.72
CA ARG A 135 43.90 -13.61 -12.99
C ARG A 135 43.97 -14.21 -11.59
N ASP A 136 42.88 -14.18 -10.83
CA ASP A 136 42.84 -14.75 -9.46
C ASP A 136 43.16 -16.25 -9.49
N LEU A 137 42.58 -16.96 -10.45
CA LEU A 137 42.77 -18.40 -10.62
C LEU A 137 44.21 -18.73 -11.04
N ASP A 138 44.78 -17.98 -11.98
CA ASP A 138 46.11 -18.25 -12.51
C ASP A 138 47.22 -17.91 -11.49
N LYS A 139 47.07 -16.82 -10.73
CA LYS A 139 48.08 -16.35 -9.78
C LYS A 139 48.03 -17.06 -8.43
N TYR A 140 46.83 -17.36 -7.93
CA TYR A 140 46.62 -17.81 -6.55
C TYR A 140 45.84 -19.14 -6.44
N GLY A 141 45.35 -19.68 -7.55
CA GLY A 141 44.61 -20.95 -7.59
C GLY A 141 43.16 -20.85 -7.09
N SER A 142 42.43 -21.96 -7.18
CA SER A 142 40.99 -22.03 -6.87
C SER A 142 40.62 -21.83 -5.40
N LYS A 143 41.60 -21.91 -4.48
CA LYS A 143 41.39 -21.70 -3.04
C LYS A 143 41.53 -20.24 -2.61
N THR A 144 41.94 -19.34 -3.51
CA THR A 144 42.12 -17.93 -3.20
C THR A 144 40.81 -17.20 -2.92
N LYS A 145 40.94 -16.02 -2.31
CA LYS A 145 39.86 -15.05 -2.10
C LYS A 145 39.56 -14.36 -3.43
N GLY A 146 38.31 -14.45 -3.90
CA GLY A 146 37.89 -13.79 -5.14
C GLY A 146 37.92 -12.27 -5.01
N SER A 147 38.37 -11.61 -6.07
CA SER A 147 38.55 -10.16 -6.16
C SER A 147 37.27 -9.40 -6.55
N LEU A 148 36.25 -10.10 -7.07
CA LEU A 148 34.90 -9.55 -7.25
C LEU A 148 34.00 -9.96 -6.09
N VAL A 149 33.22 -9.01 -5.55
CA VAL A 149 32.36 -9.26 -4.39
C VAL A 149 30.96 -8.74 -4.64
N ILE A 150 29.96 -9.63 -4.54
CA ILE A 150 28.55 -9.25 -4.47
C ILE A 150 28.14 -9.37 -3.00
N ARG A 151 27.59 -8.30 -2.41
CA ARG A 151 27.30 -8.26 -0.98
C ARG A 151 26.04 -7.50 -0.61
N VAL A 152 25.50 -7.85 0.55
CA VAL A 152 24.60 -7.02 1.34
C VAL A 152 25.42 -5.96 2.06
N ALA A 153 25.04 -4.70 1.95
CA ALA A 153 25.66 -3.58 2.64
C ALA A 153 24.68 -2.93 3.63
N PRO A 154 25.16 -2.35 4.74
CA PRO A 154 24.29 -1.66 5.68
C PRO A 154 23.68 -0.40 5.04
N CYS A 155 22.45 -0.08 5.43
CA CYS A 155 21.75 1.14 5.04
C CYS A 155 22.25 2.35 5.84
N SER A 156 23.55 2.69 5.69
CA SER A 156 24.11 3.85 6.36
C SER A 156 25.23 4.50 5.55
N ALA A 157 25.16 5.83 5.40
CA ALA A 157 26.11 6.60 4.60
C ALA A 157 27.58 6.34 5.01
N LYS A 158 27.84 6.25 6.31
CA LYS A 158 29.18 5.98 6.86
C LYS A 158 29.72 4.60 6.45
N GLY A 159 28.87 3.56 6.40
CA GLY A 159 29.26 2.20 6.03
C GLY A 159 29.45 2.00 4.51
N LEU A 160 29.01 2.97 3.71
CA LEU A 160 29.00 2.92 2.25
C LEU A 160 30.11 3.74 1.60
N ARG A 161 30.73 4.68 2.33
CA ARG A 161 31.87 5.47 1.85
C ARG A 161 33.16 4.66 1.89
N GLY A 162 33.91 4.65 0.79
CA GLY A 162 35.24 4.05 0.68
C GLY A 162 35.36 2.83 -0.26
N PRO A 163 34.41 1.87 -0.28
CA PRO A 163 34.47 0.75 -1.21
C PRO A 163 34.33 1.18 -2.68
N THR A 164 35.00 0.46 -3.58
CA THR A 164 34.91 0.66 -5.05
C THR A 164 33.75 -0.19 -5.60
N ASN A 165 32.62 0.44 -5.93
CA ASN A 165 31.42 -0.26 -6.39
C ASN A 165 31.16 -0.02 -7.87
N ILE A 166 30.99 -1.07 -8.65
CA ILE A 166 30.57 -0.94 -10.06
C ILE A 166 29.05 -0.88 -10.19
N VAL A 167 28.33 -1.58 -9.31
CA VAL A 167 26.87 -1.52 -9.24
C VAL A 167 26.44 -1.33 -7.80
N VAL A 168 25.52 -0.40 -7.57
CA VAL A 168 24.84 -0.22 -6.28
C VAL A 168 23.34 -0.29 -6.53
N ALA A 169 22.68 -1.26 -5.93
CA ALA A 169 21.22 -1.38 -5.94
C ALA A 169 20.65 -0.87 -4.61
N LEU A 170 19.79 0.14 -4.71
CA LEU A 170 19.05 0.74 -3.60
C LEU A 170 17.59 0.24 -3.68
N ASP A 171 17.28 -0.80 -2.92
CA ASP A 171 15.95 -1.40 -2.85
C ASP A 171 15.10 -0.74 -1.76
N GLU A 172 13.84 -0.44 -2.06
CA GLU A 172 12.94 0.38 -1.24
C GLU A 172 13.46 1.81 -0.98
N MET A 173 14.11 2.44 -1.95
CA MET A 173 14.76 3.76 -1.77
C MET A 173 13.80 4.87 -1.30
N ALA A 174 12.53 4.87 -1.73
CA ALA A 174 11.54 5.87 -1.32
C ALA A 174 11.24 5.81 0.19
N PHE A 175 11.61 4.72 0.87
CA PHE A 175 11.35 4.47 2.27
C PHE A 175 12.61 4.55 3.15
N PHE A 176 13.71 5.11 2.63
CA PHE A 176 14.90 5.42 3.42
C PHE A 176 14.63 6.67 4.29
N PHE A 177 13.71 6.53 5.24
CA PHE A 177 13.25 7.61 6.11
C PHE A 177 14.09 7.75 7.38
N VAL A 178 14.10 8.99 7.88
CA VAL A 178 14.49 9.33 9.25
C VAL A 178 13.28 9.11 10.15
N ASP A 179 13.45 8.41 11.27
CA ASP A 179 12.43 8.25 12.30
C ASP A 179 12.20 9.61 13.00
N GLU A 180 11.30 10.44 12.47
CA GLU A 180 10.97 11.77 13.00
C GLU A 180 10.36 11.72 14.42
N ASN A 181 9.87 10.53 14.84
CA ASN A 181 9.30 10.29 16.17
C ASN A 181 10.33 10.18 17.30
N THR A 182 11.63 10.21 16.99
CA THR A 182 12.64 10.41 18.02
C THR A 182 12.96 11.90 18.07
N GLY A 183 12.42 12.62 19.04
CA GLY A 183 12.68 14.05 19.33
C GLY A 183 14.14 14.39 19.67
N ALA A 184 15.10 13.68 19.11
CA ALA A 184 16.52 13.95 19.18
C ALA A 184 16.96 14.70 17.91
N ARG A 185 17.05 16.03 18.03
CA ARG A 185 18.08 16.81 17.32
C ARG A 185 19.45 16.27 17.74
N LYS A 186 19.90 15.14 17.19
CA LYS A 186 21.26 14.60 17.40
C LYS A 186 21.81 14.06 16.10
N SER A 187 23.06 14.42 15.84
CA SER A 187 23.89 14.24 14.64
C SER A 187 23.89 12.87 13.93
N SER A 188 23.24 11.84 14.45
CA SER A 188 23.19 10.47 13.92
C SER A 188 22.02 10.18 12.98
N SER A 189 21.01 11.05 12.93
CA SER A 189 19.82 10.88 12.08
C SER A 189 20.04 11.24 10.60
N ARG A 190 21.07 12.04 10.29
CA ARG A 190 21.40 12.41 8.90
C ARG A 190 22.08 11.31 8.09
N ASP A 191 22.68 10.31 8.76
CA ASP A 191 23.47 9.26 8.08
C ASP A 191 22.60 8.17 7.42
N HIS A 192 21.29 8.18 7.68
CA HIS A 192 20.34 7.16 7.21
C HIS A 192 19.26 7.74 6.28
N SER A 193 19.35 9.02 5.90
CA SER A 193 18.44 9.57 4.89
C SER A 193 18.78 9.03 3.50
N ASP A 194 17.75 8.88 2.67
CA ASP A 194 17.85 8.58 1.24
C ASP A 194 18.96 9.38 0.52
N THR A 195 19.01 10.68 0.76
CA THR A 195 19.92 11.64 0.14
C THR A 195 21.35 11.41 0.62
N ALA A 196 21.55 11.14 1.92
CA ALA A 196 22.86 10.86 2.46
C ALA A 196 23.43 9.53 1.95
N ILE A 197 22.57 8.51 1.83
CA ILE A 197 22.93 7.20 1.29
C ILE A 197 23.28 7.32 -0.19
N TYR A 198 22.41 7.96 -0.99
CA TYR A 198 22.64 8.19 -2.41
C TYR A 198 23.98 8.92 -2.65
N ASN A 199 24.18 10.05 -1.97
CA ASN A 199 25.41 10.83 -2.09
C ASN A 199 26.65 10.09 -1.57
N ALA A 200 26.51 9.14 -0.64
CA ALA A 200 27.61 8.33 -0.16
C ALA A 200 28.07 7.29 -1.20
N VAL A 201 27.16 6.77 -2.03
CA VAL A 201 27.46 5.74 -3.02
C VAL A 201 27.85 6.31 -4.38
N THR A 202 27.39 7.50 -4.76
CA THR A 202 27.70 8.15 -6.06
C THR A 202 29.20 8.22 -6.37
N PRO A 203 30.10 8.63 -5.45
CA PRO A 203 31.53 8.67 -5.75
C PRO A 203 32.13 7.29 -6.04
N SER A 204 31.53 6.21 -5.52
CA SER A 204 32.10 4.86 -5.63
C SER A 204 32.00 4.27 -7.04
N ILE A 205 31.03 4.72 -7.84
CA ILE A 205 30.82 4.27 -9.22
C ILE A 205 31.63 5.07 -10.24
N ALA A 206 32.08 6.27 -9.89
CA ALA A 206 32.71 7.22 -10.81
C ALA A 206 34.04 6.73 -11.43
N LYS A 207 34.71 5.76 -10.80
CA LYS A 207 35.96 5.18 -11.29
C LYS A 207 35.76 4.19 -12.45
N PHE A 208 34.54 3.70 -12.69
CA PHE A 208 34.26 2.70 -13.71
C PHE A 208 33.87 3.35 -15.02
N LYS A 209 34.87 3.77 -15.80
CA LYS A 209 34.70 4.25 -17.17
C LYS A 209 35.36 3.29 -18.15
N ASN A 210 34.72 3.09 -19.29
CA ASN A 210 35.33 2.33 -20.38
C ASN A 210 36.62 3.06 -20.83
N PRO A 211 37.80 2.44 -20.79
CA PRO A 211 39.07 3.11 -21.11
C PRO A 211 39.18 3.55 -22.58
N VAL A 212 38.40 2.94 -23.48
CA VAL A 212 38.43 3.21 -24.91
C VAL A 212 37.42 4.29 -25.27
N THR A 213 36.17 4.14 -24.82
CA THR A 213 35.08 5.05 -25.22
C THR A 213 34.84 6.18 -24.23
N GLY A 214 35.39 6.11 -23.02
CA GLY A 214 35.15 7.06 -21.92
C GLY A 214 33.75 6.94 -21.28
N VAL A 215 32.89 6.06 -21.79
CA VAL A 215 31.50 5.89 -21.31
C VAL A 215 31.50 5.38 -19.88
N GLN A 216 30.65 5.98 -19.05
CA GLN A 216 30.43 5.58 -17.66
C GLN A 216 29.78 4.19 -17.61
N GLU A 217 30.44 3.21 -16.98
CA GLU A 217 29.94 1.84 -16.85
C GLU A 217 29.43 1.53 -15.44
N GLY A 218 29.85 2.30 -14.43
CA GLY A 218 29.33 2.19 -13.06
C GLY A 218 27.90 2.70 -12.94
N LYS A 219 27.05 1.98 -12.20
CA LYS A 219 25.59 2.21 -12.16
C LYS A 219 25.05 2.28 -10.73
N ILE A 220 24.09 3.16 -10.52
CA ILE A 220 23.18 3.11 -9.37
C ILE A 220 21.82 2.68 -9.91
N ILE A 221 21.21 1.68 -9.28
CA ILE A 221 19.88 1.18 -9.60
C ILE A 221 19.00 1.50 -8.41
N CYS A 222 18.03 2.39 -8.61
CA CYS A 222 17.05 2.76 -7.60
C CYS A 222 15.74 2.03 -7.89
N ILE A 223 15.26 1.23 -6.94
CA ILE A 223 13.98 0.53 -7.06
C ILE A 223 13.12 0.79 -5.83
N SER A 224 11.86 1.14 -6.04
CA SER A 224 10.91 1.38 -4.96
C SER A 224 9.49 1.42 -5.50
N SER A 225 8.51 1.03 -4.68
CA SER A 225 7.16 1.53 -4.87
C SER A 225 7.15 3.04 -4.61
N PRO A 226 6.43 3.84 -5.39
CA PRO A 226 6.37 5.28 -5.17
C PRO A 226 5.83 5.62 -3.78
N GLY A 227 6.59 6.44 -3.05
CA GLY A 227 6.21 6.97 -1.75
C GLY A 227 5.69 8.41 -1.86
N PRO A 228 5.92 9.22 -0.82
CA PRO A 228 5.65 10.65 -0.87
C PRO A 228 6.35 11.36 -2.02
N LYS A 229 5.77 12.44 -2.55
CA LYS A 229 6.43 13.43 -3.45
C LYS A 229 7.50 14.25 -2.72
N SER A 230 8.42 13.56 -2.06
CA SER A 230 9.55 14.13 -1.35
C SER A 230 10.69 13.11 -1.25
N GLY A 231 11.88 13.61 -0.94
CA GLY A 231 13.07 12.78 -0.84
C GLY A 231 13.75 12.51 -2.18
N LYS A 232 14.91 11.87 -2.10
CA LYS A 232 15.84 11.72 -3.21
C LYS A 232 15.25 10.87 -4.34
N PHE A 233 14.44 9.86 -4.04
CA PHE A 233 13.83 9.03 -5.07
C PHE A 233 12.85 9.83 -5.95
N TYR A 234 12.05 10.70 -5.33
CA TYR A 234 11.16 11.61 -6.07
C TYR A 234 11.94 12.68 -6.85
N GLU A 235 13.03 13.23 -6.29
CA GLU A 235 13.91 14.14 -7.03
C GLU A 235 14.51 13.52 -8.30
N GLU A 236 14.96 12.26 -8.24
CA GLU A 236 15.46 11.55 -9.42
C GLU A 236 14.34 11.26 -10.43
N TYR A 237 13.13 10.95 -9.95
CA TYR A 237 11.94 10.82 -10.78
C TYR A 237 11.65 12.13 -11.53
N GLU A 238 11.62 13.28 -10.85
CA GLU A 238 11.42 14.59 -11.50
C GLU A 238 12.56 14.94 -12.45
N ARG A 239 13.82 14.65 -12.07
CA ARG A 239 14.99 14.88 -12.94
C ARG A 239 14.89 14.09 -14.24
N SER A 240 14.32 12.89 -14.21
CA SER A 240 14.19 12.03 -15.39
C SER A 240 13.34 12.65 -16.51
N TYR A 241 12.42 13.57 -16.19
CA TYR A 241 11.61 14.29 -17.18
C TYR A 241 12.31 15.53 -17.77
N LYS A 242 13.44 15.95 -17.21
CA LYS A 242 14.16 17.14 -17.66
C LYS A 242 15.17 16.74 -18.74
N GLU A 243 14.97 17.25 -19.96
CA GLU A 243 15.80 16.89 -21.12
C GLU A 243 17.30 17.08 -20.91
N ASP A 244 17.73 18.15 -20.21
CA ASP A 244 19.15 18.46 -20.02
C ASP A 244 19.79 17.86 -18.76
N GLU A 245 19.01 17.60 -17.72
CA GLU A 245 19.51 17.08 -16.43
C GLU A 245 19.38 15.54 -16.31
N GLY A 246 18.50 14.91 -17.09
CA GLY A 246 18.17 13.49 -16.99
C GLY A 246 18.86 12.57 -18.01
N LYS A 247 19.81 13.07 -18.82
CA LYS A 247 20.44 12.29 -19.91
C LYS A 247 21.19 11.03 -19.44
N ASP A 248 21.56 10.97 -18.16
CA ASP A 248 22.23 9.84 -17.52
C ASP A 248 21.28 8.90 -16.77
N LEU A 249 19.98 9.20 -16.74
CA LEU A 249 18.94 8.42 -16.07
C LEU A 249 18.07 7.67 -17.08
N HIS A 250 17.80 6.41 -16.76
CA HIS A 250 16.73 5.64 -17.40
C HIS A 250 15.65 5.36 -16.37
N MET A 251 14.48 5.97 -16.55
CA MET A 251 13.33 5.84 -15.64
C MET A 251 12.28 4.93 -16.26
N ILE A 252 11.79 3.97 -15.46
CA ILE A 252 10.69 3.09 -15.81
C ILE A 252 9.65 3.22 -14.70
N GLN A 253 8.45 3.64 -15.06
CA GLN A 253 7.27 3.66 -14.21
C GLN A 253 6.22 2.78 -14.88
N ALA A 254 5.76 1.76 -14.18
CA ALA A 254 4.75 0.85 -14.69
C ALA A 254 3.86 0.37 -13.55
N SER A 255 2.56 0.50 -13.74
CA SER A 255 1.55 0.02 -12.81
C SER A 255 1.47 -1.51 -12.81
N THR A 256 0.87 -2.09 -11.77
CA THR A 256 0.79 -3.55 -11.63
C THR A 256 0.03 -4.19 -12.79
N TRP A 257 -1.03 -3.58 -13.31
CA TRP A 257 -1.83 -4.14 -14.40
C TRP A 257 -1.17 -4.03 -15.78
N GLU A 258 -0.22 -3.11 -15.97
CA GLU A 258 0.60 -3.05 -17.19
C GLU A 258 1.66 -4.14 -17.21
N VAL A 259 2.11 -4.53 -16.01
CA VAL A 259 3.20 -5.47 -15.79
C VAL A 259 2.73 -6.91 -15.64
N ASP A 260 1.59 -7.11 -14.98
CA ASP A 260 1.00 -8.39 -14.65
C ASP A 260 -0.47 -8.42 -15.11
N PRO A 261 -0.72 -8.69 -16.41
CA PRO A 261 -2.07 -8.71 -16.97
C PRO A 261 -2.91 -9.90 -16.47
N ASP A 262 -2.28 -10.91 -15.86
CA ASP A 262 -2.94 -12.09 -15.32
C ASP A 262 -3.54 -11.84 -13.93
N LEU A 263 -3.19 -10.70 -13.29
CA LEU A 263 -3.74 -10.34 -12.00
C LEU A 263 -5.25 -10.08 -12.09
N SER A 264 -6.01 -10.77 -11.25
CA SER A 264 -7.48 -10.67 -11.25
C SER A 264 -7.96 -9.22 -11.09
N THR A 265 -8.80 -8.79 -12.02
CA THR A 265 -9.47 -7.47 -11.95
C THR A 265 -10.34 -7.33 -10.69
N ASP A 266 -10.94 -8.43 -10.22
CA ASP A 266 -11.71 -8.43 -8.97
C ASP A 266 -10.80 -8.25 -7.75
N TYR A 267 -9.58 -8.80 -7.77
CA TYR A 267 -8.60 -8.54 -6.72
C TYR A 267 -8.22 -7.06 -6.67
N LEU A 268 -7.88 -6.46 -7.83
CA LEU A 268 -7.55 -5.05 -7.92
C LEU A 268 -8.70 -4.15 -7.46
N ARG A 269 -9.94 -4.44 -7.90
CA ARG A 269 -11.15 -3.74 -7.44
C ARG A 269 -11.35 -3.85 -5.93
N ASN A 270 -11.13 -5.02 -5.36
CA ASN A 270 -11.23 -5.20 -3.91
C ASN A 270 -10.15 -4.42 -3.17
N LYS A 271 -8.91 -4.40 -3.66
CA LYS A 271 -7.83 -3.57 -3.08
C LYS A 271 -8.09 -2.08 -3.20
N TYR A 272 -8.63 -1.64 -4.32
CA TYR A 272 -9.07 -0.26 -4.49
C TYR A 272 -10.18 0.11 -3.49
N ARG A 273 -11.19 -0.76 -3.32
CA ARG A 273 -12.26 -0.55 -2.33
C ARG A 273 -11.76 -0.58 -0.89
N GLU A 274 -10.74 -1.38 -0.59
CA GLU A 274 -10.11 -1.44 0.73
C GLU A 274 -9.43 -0.10 1.06
N ASN A 275 -8.62 0.44 0.14
CA ASN A 275 -7.97 1.73 0.33
C ASN A 275 -7.54 2.32 -1.03
N PRO A 276 -8.30 3.28 -1.60
CA PRO A 276 -7.99 3.88 -2.91
C PRO A 276 -6.64 4.61 -2.98
N ILE A 277 -6.18 5.13 -1.84
CA ILE A 277 -4.95 5.91 -1.73
C ILE A 277 -3.74 4.97 -1.75
N VAL A 278 -3.74 3.99 -0.84
CA VAL A 278 -2.69 2.97 -0.79
C VAL A 278 -2.66 2.18 -2.09
N PHE A 279 -3.83 1.98 -2.71
CA PHE A 279 -3.92 1.33 -4.02
C PHE A 279 -3.13 2.06 -5.10
N ARG A 280 -3.19 3.40 -5.18
CA ARG A 280 -2.47 4.16 -6.20
C ARG A 280 -0.95 4.10 -6.04
N SER A 281 -0.46 4.17 -4.80
CA SER A 281 0.97 4.02 -4.51
C SER A 281 1.46 2.59 -4.75
N GLU A 282 0.77 1.59 -4.21
CA GLU A 282 1.23 0.18 -4.24
C GLU A 282 0.97 -0.52 -5.58
N PHE A 283 -0.17 -0.23 -6.24
CA PHE A 283 -0.58 -0.90 -7.48
C PHE A 283 -0.52 0.03 -8.69
N GLY A 284 -0.88 1.31 -8.53
CA GLY A 284 -0.87 2.29 -9.62
C GLY A 284 0.51 2.82 -9.98
N ALA A 285 1.52 2.57 -9.15
CA ALA A 285 2.85 3.14 -9.29
C ALA A 285 2.82 4.68 -9.37
N GLU A 286 1.99 5.33 -8.56
CA GLU A 286 1.86 6.79 -8.50
C GLU A 286 2.46 7.34 -7.20
N PHE A 287 3.31 8.38 -7.30
CA PHE A 287 3.80 9.07 -6.10
C PHE A 287 2.64 9.77 -5.39
N SER A 288 2.56 9.57 -4.08
CA SER A 288 1.53 10.19 -3.25
C SER A 288 1.95 11.58 -2.78
N ASP A 289 1.05 12.55 -2.83
CA ASP A 289 1.22 13.73 -2.00
C ASP A 289 1.08 13.30 -0.53
N ARG A 290 1.91 13.81 0.40
CA ARG A 290 1.74 13.47 1.84
C ARG A 290 0.34 13.81 2.34
N MET A 291 -0.32 14.77 1.69
CA MET A 291 -1.70 15.16 1.92
C MET A 291 -2.47 15.07 0.61
N PHE A 292 -3.49 14.21 0.59
CA PHE A 292 -4.47 14.13 -0.49
C PHE A 292 -5.84 14.56 0.05
N GLY A 293 -6.72 15.02 -0.84
CA GLY A 293 -8.14 15.12 -0.51
C GLY A 293 -8.62 13.74 -0.07
N TRP A 294 -9.26 13.64 1.09
CA TRP A 294 -9.69 12.35 1.62
C TRP A 294 -10.73 11.69 0.71
N ILE A 295 -11.62 12.50 0.10
CA ILE A 295 -12.53 12.12 -0.97
C ILE A 295 -12.11 12.84 -2.25
N GLU A 296 -11.77 12.07 -3.29
CA GLU A 296 -11.38 12.64 -4.59
C GLU A 296 -12.50 12.72 -5.60
N ASP A 297 -13.43 11.77 -5.55
CA ASP A 297 -14.66 11.79 -6.34
C ASP A 297 -15.80 12.28 -5.45
N PRO A 298 -16.24 13.54 -5.59
CA PRO A 298 -17.33 14.06 -4.79
C PRO A 298 -18.64 13.29 -4.97
N GLU A 299 -18.81 12.62 -6.11
CA GLU A 299 -20.04 11.87 -6.40
C GLU A 299 -20.19 10.67 -5.45
N MET A 300 -19.08 10.13 -4.93
CA MET A 300 -19.07 9.08 -3.92
C MET A 300 -19.85 9.48 -2.65
N VAL A 301 -19.78 10.75 -2.26
CA VAL A 301 -20.51 11.31 -1.12
C VAL A 301 -21.89 11.77 -1.57
N ARG A 302 -21.99 12.48 -2.69
CA ARG A 302 -23.24 13.09 -3.18
C ARG A 302 -24.32 12.07 -3.55
N GLN A 303 -23.96 10.87 -4.01
CA GLN A 303 -24.93 9.80 -4.26
C GLN A 303 -25.67 9.34 -3.00
N ASN A 304 -25.12 9.62 -1.80
CA ASN A 304 -25.76 9.30 -0.52
C ASN A 304 -26.68 10.46 -0.04
N VAL A 305 -26.76 11.59 -0.76
CA VAL A 305 -27.64 12.71 -0.44
C VAL A 305 -29.05 12.41 -0.95
N VAL A 306 -30.03 12.45 -0.05
CA VAL A 306 -31.43 12.15 -0.39
C VAL A 306 -32.15 13.47 -0.72
N PRO A 307 -32.64 13.67 -1.97
CA PRO A 307 -33.32 14.90 -2.35
C PRO A 307 -34.51 15.23 -1.44
N GLY A 308 -34.58 16.47 -0.96
CA GLY A 308 -35.64 16.95 -0.06
C GLY A 308 -35.53 16.48 1.39
N MET A 309 -34.58 15.60 1.74
CA MET A 309 -34.37 15.19 3.12
C MET A 309 -33.71 16.33 3.92
N LYS A 310 -34.22 16.63 5.12
CA LYS A 310 -33.72 17.68 6.02
C LYS A 310 -33.43 17.11 7.41
N TYR A 311 -32.60 17.81 8.18
CA TYR A 311 -32.35 17.48 9.59
C TYR A 311 -33.66 17.52 10.41
N LYS A 312 -33.75 16.65 11.42
CA LYS A 312 -34.91 16.49 12.28
C LYS A 312 -34.71 17.24 13.60
N MET A 313 -35.80 17.76 14.15
CA MET A 313 -35.77 18.43 15.45
C MET A 313 -35.90 17.44 16.63
N ASN A 314 -36.58 16.31 16.41
CA ASN A 314 -36.76 15.22 17.36
C ASN A 314 -37.14 13.92 16.62
N SER A 315 -37.12 12.79 17.33
CA SER A 315 -37.70 11.53 16.87
C SER A 315 -38.79 11.06 17.84
N MET A 316 -40.03 11.00 17.36
CA MET A 316 -41.16 10.44 18.12
C MET A 316 -41.21 8.90 18.07
N SER A 317 -40.35 8.28 17.26
CA SER A 317 -40.24 6.82 17.16
C SER A 317 -39.29 6.28 18.26
N ARG A 318 -39.60 5.11 18.84
CA ARG A 318 -38.70 4.38 19.77
C ARG A 318 -37.50 3.73 19.05
N THR A 319 -37.08 4.30 17.94
CA THR A 319 -35.98 3.81 17.13
C THR A 319 -34.66 4.08 17.84
N PRO A 320 -33.75 3.10 17.97
CA PRO A 320 -32.43 3.33 18.55
C PRO A 320 -31.60 4.31 17.72
N HIS A 321 -31.15 5.40 18.34
CA HIS A 321 -30.26 6.39 17.73
C HIS A 321 -28.84 6.28 18.31
N PHE A 322 -27.88 6.64 17.48
CA PHE A 322 -26.46 6.70 17.82
C PHE A 322 -26.00 8.15 17.73
N MET A 323 -25.14 8.56 18.65
CA MET A 323 -24.63 9.92 18.71
C MET A 323 -23.10 9.90 18.63
N GLY A 324 -22.53 10.64 17.71
CA GLY A 324 -21.11 10.96 17.72
C GLY A 324 -20.93 12.41 18.10
N ILE A 325 -19.93 12.69 18.93
CA ILE A 325 -19.68 14.00 19.51
C ILE A 325 -18.23 14.34 19.25
N ASP A 326 -17.96 15.54 18.76
CA ASP A 326 -16.64 16.13 18.81
C ASP A 326 -16.61 17.32 19.77
N LEU A 327 -15.68 17.31 20.73
CA LEU A 327 -15.68 18.26 21.84
C LEU A 327 -14.58 19.30 21.64
N GLY A 328 -14.93 20.48 21.12
CA GLY A 328 -14.07 21.67 21.06
C GLY A 328 -14.52 22.74 22.06
N LEU A 329 -13.64 23.11 23.01
CA LEU A 329 -13.99 24.08 24.07
C LEU A 329 -13.50 25.50 23.82
N VAL A 330 -12.45 25.72 23.02
CA VAL A 330 -11.80 27.04 22.90
C VAL A 330 -11.76 27.52 21.45
N HIS A 331 -10.98 26.83 20.60
CA HIS A 331 -10.78 27.22 19.20
C HIS A 331 -11.53 26.32 18.21
N ASP A 332 -11.80 25.09 18.60
CA ASP A 332 -12.53 24.10 17.80
C ASP A 332 -14.01 24.08 18.20
N GLY A 333 -14.87 23.60 17.30
CA GLY A 333 -16.30 23.52 17.52
C GLY A 333 -16.67 22.33 18.40
N THR A 334 -17.72 22.45 19.20
CA THR A 334 -18.37 21.26 19.76
C THR A 334 -19.45 20.79 18.79
N SER A 335 -19.27 19.63 18.18
CA SER A 335 -20.23 19.03 17.25
C SER A 335 -21.00 17.86 17.84
N ILE A 336 -22.24 17.68 17.37
CA ILE A 336 -23.07 16.52 17.64
C ILE A 336 -23.65 16.02 16.32
N CYS A 337 -23.45 14.75 16.01
CA CYS A 337 -24.13 14.08 14.91
C CYS A 337 -24.96 12.91 15.44
N ILE A 338 -26.23 12.82 15.03
CA ILE A 338 -27.16 11.77 15.44
C ILE A 338 -27.71 11.09 14.20
N GLY A 339 -27.75 9.76 14.23
CA GLY A 339 -28.39 8.97 13.18
C GLY A 339 -28.94 7.64 13.67
N HIS A 340 -29.72 6.99 12.82
CA HIS A 340 -30.33 5.69 13.10
C HIS A 340 -30.29 4.77 11.89
N TRP A 341 -30.52 3.47 12.12
CA TRP A 341 -30.71 2.51 11.04
C TRP A 341 -32.14 2.56 10.53
N THR A 342 -32.29 2.65 9.21
CA THR A 342 -33.55 2.53 8.49
C THR A 342 -33.42 1.51 7.37
N GLU A 343 -34.53 1.06 6.81
CA GLU A 343 -34.55 0.19 5.63
C GLU A 343 -35.11 0.96 4.44
N GLU A 344 -34.49 0.78 3.27
CA GLU A 344 -34.89 1.39 2.01
C GLU A 344 -34.99 0.31 0.94
N GLU A 345 -36.10 0.31 0.18
CA GLU A 345 -36.29 -0.62 -0.92
C GLU A 345 -35.40 -0.21 -2.10
N GLY A 346 -34.52 -1.12 -2.53
CA GLY A 346 -33.69 -0.95 -3.72
C GLY A 346 -34.49 -1.07 -5.00
N GLU A 347 -33.88 -0.71 -6.14
CA GLU A 347 -34.49 -0.85 -7.47
C GLU A 347 -34.82 -2.32 -7.82
N ASP A 348 -34.15 -3.27 -7.16
CA ASP A 348 -34.38 -4.70 -7.27
C ASP A 348 -35.49 -5.24 -6.35
N GLY A 349 -36.17 -4.35 -5.60
CA GLY A 349 -37.21 -4.70 -4.62
C GLY A 349 -36.65 -5.29 -3.31
N VAL A 350 -35.33 -5.23 -3.10
CA VAL A 350 -34.68 -5.75 -1.89
C VAL A 350 -34.55 -4.63 -0.86
N MET A 351 -34.94 -4.91 0.39
CA MET A 351 -34.73 -3.97 1.49
C MET A 351 -33.24 -3.90 1.84
N HIS A 352 -32.67 -2.72 1.71
CA HIS A 352 -31.30 -2.40 2.09
C HIS A 352 -31.28 -1.59 3.37
N ASP A 353 -30.46 -2.01 4.32
CA ASP A 353 -30.23 -1.21 5.51
C ASP A 353 -29.40 0.04 5.18
N LYS A 354 -29.85 1.20 5.67
CA LYS A 354 -29.18 2.49 5.55
C LYS A 354 -29.00 3.13 6.92
N ILE A 355 -27.95 3.93 7.07
CA ILE A 355 -27.79 4.82 8.22
C ILE A 355 -28.28 6.20 7.78
N GLU A 356 -29.36 6.65 8.40
CA GLU A 356 -29.95 7.96 8.16
C GLU A 356 -29.41 8.98 9.16
N VAL A 357 -28.93 10.13 8.67
CA VAL A 357 -28.43 11.22 9.51
C VAL A 357 -29.58 12.16 9.86
N ASP A 358 -29.97 12.17 11.13
CA ASP A 358 -31.08 12.98 11.62
C ASP A 358 -30.64 14.37 12.06
N VAL A 359 -29.46 14.48 12.66
CA VAL A 359 -28.93 15.75 13.19
C VAL A 359 -27.44 15.83 12.89
N CYS A 360 -26.98 17.02 12.51
CA CYS A 360 -25.58 17.40 12.58
C CYS A 360 -25.52 18.87 12.98
N ASP A 361 -25.18 19.13 14.25
CA ASP A 361 -25.18 20.46 14.84
C ASP A 361 -23.78 20.78 15.39
N VAL A 362 -23.39 22.05 15.38
CA VAL A 362 -22.08 22.50 15.87
C VAL A 362 -22.23 23.85 16.56
N ARG A 363 -21.48 24.04 17.64
CA ARG A 363 -21.36 25.33 18.31
C ARG A 363 -19.90 25.75 18.34
N TYR A 364 -19.65 27.00 17.94
CA TYR A 364 -18.34 27.62 18.03
C TYR A 364 -18.38 28.75 19.06
N ALA A 365 -17.44 28.74 20.01
CA ALA A 365 -17.35 29.79 21.02
C ALA A 365 -17.15 31.17 20.36
N SER A 366 -16.36 31.21 19.29
CA SER A 366 -16.08 32.41 18.49
C SER A 366 -17.33 33.01 17.84
N GLU A 367 -18.23 32.18 17.31
CA GLU A 367 -19.50 32.62 16.71
C GLU A 367 -20.47 33.14 17.77
N GLU A 368 -20.42 32.56 18.96
CA GLU A 368 -21.19 33.02 20.12
C GLU A 368 -20.54 34.20 20.87
N LYS A 369 -19.45 34.76 20.34
CA LYS A 369 -18.68 35.89 20.92
C LYS A 369 -18.15 35.60 22.32
N ARG A 370 -17.64 34.39 22.52
CA ARG A 370 -17.02 33.92 23.76
C ARG A 370 -15.61 33.40 23.49
N ASP A 371 -14.80 33.36 24.55
CA ASP A 371 -13.43 32.86 24.47
C ASP A 371 -13.38 31.32 24.57
N TYR A 372 -14.29 30.72 25.32
CA TYR A 372 -14.43 29.27 25.48
C TYR A 372 -15.83 28.89 25.99
N PHE A 373 -16.18 27.60 25.89
CA PHE A 373 -17.36 27.02 26.52
C PHE A 373 -17.02 26.35 27.85
N GLU A 374 -17.87 26.57 28.87
CA GLU A 374 -17.77 25.87 30.14
C GLU A 374 -18.22 24.40 29.98
N PRO A 375 -17.52 23.42 30.59
CA PRO A 375 -17.89 22.00 30.48
C PRO A 375 -19.34 21.69 30.91
N GLU A 376 -19.85 22.36 31.94
CA GLU A 376 -21.23 22.25 32.41
C GLU A 376 -22.25 22.69 31.36
N GLU A 377 -21.99 23.80 30.67
CA GLU A 377 -22.84 24.31 29.61
C GLU A 377 -22.91 23.32 28.44
N MET A 378 -21.75 22.77 28.05
CA MET A 378 -21.72 21.77 26.98
C MET A 378 -22.41 20.47 27.37
N ALA A 379 -22.23 20.01 28.61
CA ALA A 379 -22.95 18.86 29.13
C ALA A 379 -24.48 19.10 29.15
N GLU A 380 -24.92 20.30 29.50
CA GLU A 380 -26.34 20.70 29.43
C GLU A 380 -26.87 20.64 28.00
N TRP A 381 -26.18 21.29 27.06
CA TRP A 381 -26.57 21.28 25.65
C TRP A 381 -26.64 19.87 25.07
N ILE A 382 -25.61 19.06 25.27
CA ILE A 382 -25.56 17.64 24.85
C ILE A 382 -26.73 16.86 25.46
N SER A 383 -27.03 17.06 26.76
CA SER A 383 -28.11 16.33 27.42
C SER A 383 -29.49 16.60 26.82
N THR A 384 -29.74 17.80 26.27
CA THR A 384 -31.03 18.13 25.65
C THR A 384 -31.38 17.23 24.45
N TYR A 385 -30.37 16.66 23.78
CA TYR A 385 -30.59 15.74 22.67
C TYR A 385 -31.10 14.37 23.12
N THR A 386 -30.81 13.97 24.36
CA THR A 386 -31.31 12.72 24.93
C THR A 386 -32.81 12.76 25.26
N ASP A 387 -33.38 13.97 25.42
CA ASP A 387 -34.82 14.18 25.55
C ASP A 387 -35.54 14.18 24.19
N LYS A 388 -34.82 14.55 23.12
CA LYS A 388 -35.35 14.67 21.75
C LYS A 388 -35.25 13.38 20.94
N PHE A 389 -34.24 12.55 21.24
CA PHE A 389 -33.92 11.33 20.50
C PHE A 389 -33.65 10.17 21.46
N TYR A 390 -34.05 8.97 21.07
CA TYR A 390 -33.77 7.77 21.86
C TYR A 390 -32.32 7.29 21.63
N ILE A 391 -31.37 8.00 22.26
CA ILE A 391 -29.93 7.72 22.16
C ILE A 391 -29.58 6.48 22.97
N VAL A 392 -29.19 5.40 22.29
CA VAL A 392 -28.76 4.16 22.95
C VAL A 392 -27.26 4.12 23.23
N LYS A 393 -26.47 4.84 22.42
CA LYS A 393 -25.02 5.00 22.59
C LYS A 393 -24.56 6.35 22.06
N ALA A 394 -23.64 6.98 22.77
CA ALA A 394 -22.92 8.16 22.33
C ALA A 394 -21.40 7.93 22.39
N LEU A 395 -20.62 8.49 21.48
CA LEU A 395 -19.15 8.36 21.43
C LEU A 395 -18.49 9.73 21.27
N ALA A 396 -17.54 10.03 22.15
CA ALA A 396 -16.69 11.21 22.09
C ALA A 396 -15.21 10.86 22.31
N ASP A 397 -14.30 11.77 21.94
CA ASP A 397 -12.90 11.66 22.33
C ASP A 397 -12.71 11.93 23.84
N GLN A 398 -11.78 11.19 24.43
CA GLN A 398 -11.47 11.22 25.85
C GLN A 398 -10.80 12.54 26.29
N TYR A 399 -10.05 13.23 25.42
CA TYR A 399 -9.24 14.38 25.82
C TYR A 399 -10.06 15.49 26.50
N TYR A 400 -11.09 16.01 25.82
CA TYR A 400 -12.05 16.95 26.41
C TYR A 400 -13.20 16.26 27.13
N GLY A 401 -13.44 14.98 26.84
CA GLY A 401 -14.45 14.15 27.49
C GLY A 401 -14.28 14.05 29.00
N MET A 402 -13.05 14.10 29.54
CA MET A 402 -12.82 14.00 30.99
C MET A 402 -13.42 15.15 31.82
N ALA A 403 -13.64 16.32 31.23
CA ALA A 403 -14.30 17.44 31.92
C ALA A 403 -15.84 17.34 31.87
N VAL A 404 -16.38 16.89 30.74
CA VAL A 404 -17.84 16.80 30.50
C VAL A 404 -18.45 15.51 31.06
N MET A 405 -17.70 14.40 31.05
CA MET A 405 -18.15 13.06 31.45
C MET A 405 -18.73 13.00 32.87
N PRO A 406 -18.05 13.53 33.92
CA PRO A 406 -18.57 13.43 35.27
C PRO A 406 -19.93 14.13 35.44
N ILE A 407 -20.21 15.13 34.60
CA ILE A 407 -21.44 15.92 34.64
C ILE A 407 -22.60 15.13 34.01
N LEU A 408 -22.37 14.52 32.85
CA LEU A 408 -23.35 13.65 32.19
C LEU A 408 -23.65 12.39 33.04
N GLU A 409 -22.63 11.81 33.68
CA GLU A 409 -22.83 10.67 34.58
C GLU A 409 -23.64 11.02 35.82
N LYS A 410 -23.41 12.20 36.42
CA LYS A 410 -24.23 12.72 37.54
C LYS A 410 -25.70 12.91 37.15
N LYS A 411 -25.98 13.20 35.88
CA LYS A 411 -27.33 13.26 35.31
C LYS A 411 -27.93 11.88 35.01
N GLY A 412 -27.20 10.80 35.25
CA GLY A 412 -27.64 9.43 35.01
C GLY A 412 -27.51 8.96 33.56
N LEU A 413 -26.84 9.74 32.70
CA LEU A 413 -26.66 9.44 31.28
C LEU A 413 -25.47 8.51 31.07
N LYS A 414 -25.69 7.22 31.27
CA LYS A 414 -24.65 6.16 31.22
C LYS A 414 -24.34 5.64 29.81
N GLN A 415 -25.06 6.11 28.79
CA GLN A 415 -24.90 5.68 27.41
C GLN A 415 -23.73 6.34 26.67
N PHE A 416 -23.02 7.28 27.32
CA PHE A 416 -21.89 8.00 26.74
C PHE A 416 -20.59 7.22 26.94
N GLU A 417 -19.93 6.87 25.83
CA GLU A 417 -18.62 6.23 25.78
C GLU A 417 -17.56 7.26 25.38
N TYR A 418 -16.40 7.17 26.01
CA TYR A 418 -15.23 7.99 25.67
C TYR A 418 -14.08 7.09 25.30
N ARG A 419 -13.45 7.34 24.15
CA ARG A 419 -12.29 6.57 23.68
C ARG A 419 -11.15 7.53 23.37
N GLN A 420 -9.92 7.09 23.60
CA GLN A 420 -8.74 7.85 23.19
C GLN A 420 -8.56 7.71 21.67
N PHE A 421 -8.76 8.79 20.92
CA PHE A 421 -8.59 8.81 19.46
C PHE A 421 -7.11 8.91 19.06
N THR A 422 -6.43 7.75 19.11
CA THR A 422 -5.11 7.59 18.49
C THR A 422 -5.19 7.61 16.96
N ASP A 423 -4.08 7.85 16.25
CA ASP A 423 -4.02 7.77 14.78
C ASP A 423 -4.61 6.45 14.24
N VAL A 424 -4.43 5.34 14.96
CA VAL A 424 -5.02 4.03 14.59
C VAL A 424 -6.55 4.05 14.68
N LEU A 425 -7.10 4.62 15.77
CA LEU A 425 -8.55 4.69 15.94
C LEU A 425 -9.18 5.70 14.97
N ASN A 426 -8.56 6.87 14.76
CA ASN A 426 -8.98 7.83 13.73
C ASN A 426 -9.00 7.18 12.35
N SER A 427 -7.89 6.52 11.95
CA SER A 427 -7.81 5.77 10.70
C SER A 427 -8.95 4.76 10.57
N ASN A 428 -9.20 3.92 11.58
CA ASN A 428 -10.27 2.92 11.54
C ASN A 428 -11.67 3.54 11.45
N THR A 429 -11.90 4.65 12.14
CA THR A 429 -13.18 5.36 12.17
C THR A 429 -13.50 5.94 10.80
N TYR A 430 -12.56 6.66 10.19
CA TYR A 430 -12.74 7.24 8.86
C TYR A 430 -12.76 6.17 7.76
N GLN A 431 -12.00 5.08 7.88
CA GLN A 431 -12.10 3.95 6.94
C GLN A 431 -13.47 3.24 7.01
N ASN A 432 -14.04 3.12 8.21
CA ASN A 432 -15.41 2.62 8.38
C ASN A 432 -16.42 3.53 7.66
N LEU A 433 -16.26 4.85 7.81
CA LEU A 433 -17.10 5.84 7.15
C LEU A 433 -16.97 5.79 5.62
N LEU A 434 -15.74 5.76 5.09
CA LEU A 434 -15.47 5.62 3.65
C LEU A 434 -16.13 4.37 3.07
N THR A 435 -16.08 3.26 3.81
CA THR A 435 -16.76 2.02 3.41
C THR A 435 -18.26 2.22 3.25
N GLN A 436 -18.91 3.00 4.14
CA GLN A 436 -20.35 3.26 4.05
C GLN A 436 -20.69 4.13 2.84
N PHE A 437 -19.85 5.13 2.51
CA PHE A 437 -19.99 5.92 1.30
C PHE A 437 -19.90 5.06 0.03
N LEU A 438 -18.88 4.21 -0.06
CA LEU A 438 -18.65 3.32 -1.20
C LEU A 438 -19.78 2.29 -1.39
N SER A 439 -20.39 1.82 -0.30
CA SER A 439 -21.51 0.88 -0.36
C SER A 439 -22.87 1.53 -0.53
N ASN A 440 -22.93 2.86 -0.70
CA ASN A 440 -24.17 3.64 -0.71
C ASN A 440 -25.07 3.31 0.50
N ALA A 441 -24.49 3.20 1.69
CA ALA A 441 -25.18 2.77 2.91
C ALA A 441 -25.63 3.95 3.79
N LEU A 442 -25.40 5.20 3.35
CA LEU A 442 -25.74 6.41 4.10
C LEU A 442 -26.92 7.11 3.45
N ARG A 443 -27.70 7.83 4.26
CA ARG A 443 -28.74 8.78 3.81
C ARG A 443 -28.46 10.13 4.46
N LEU A 444 -27.94 11.05 3.66
CA LEU A 444 -27.54 12.39 4.07
C LEU A 444 -28.62 13.43 3.71
N PRO A 445 -28.93 14.38 4.60
CA PRO A 445 -29.77 15.52 4.30
C PRO A 445 -29.24 16.41 3.18
N GLU A 446 -30.15 16.88 2.33
CA GLU A 446 -29.89 17.87 1.29
C GLU A 446 -29.73 19.26 1.94
N GLY A 447 -28.68 19.98 1.56
CA GLY A 447 -28.44 21.36 1.98
C GLY A 447 -29.45 22.33 1.37
N ASP A 448 -29.37 23.58 1.79
CA ASP A 448 -30.11 24.64 1.12
C ASP A 448 -29.40 25.03 -0.19
N PRO A 449 -30.14 25.25 -1.29
CA PRO A 449 -29.53 25.46 -2.59
C PRO A 449 -28.75 26.77 -2.63
N ILE A 450 -27.43 26.68 -2.85
CA ILE A 450 -26.53 27.82 -3.03
C ILE A 450 -26.17 27.93 -4.51
N LYS A 451 -26.36 29.12 -5.10
CA LYS A 451 -25.99 29.37 -6.49
C LYS A 451 -24.49 29.72 -6.58
N VAL A 452 -23.72 28.88 -7.26
CA VAL A 452 -22.29 29.11 -7.53
C VAL A 452 -22.11 29.23 -9.03
N GLY A 453 -22.08 30.47 -9.53
CA GLY A 453 -22.10 30.76 -10.97
C GLY A 453 -23.41 30.32 -11.63
N GLU A 454 -23.34 29.45 -12.64
CA GLU A 454 -24.51 28.87 -13.33
C GLU A 454 -25.01 27.56 -12.70
N LYS A 455 -24.27 26.98 -11.74
CA LYS A 455 -24.63 25.71 -11.08
C LYS A 455 -25.29 25.95 -9.72
N ILE A 456 -26.25 25.10 -9.37
CA ILE A 456 -26.87 25.06 -8.04
C ILE A 456 -26.16 23.96 -7.25
N ASN A 457 -25.47 24.32 -6.17
CA ASN A 457 -24.94 23.38 -5.20
C ASN A 457 -26.00 23.14 -4.11
N LYS A 458 -26.23 21.88 -3.75
CA LYS A 458 -27.16 21.48 -2.69
C LYS A 458 -26.48 20.63 -1.60
N ASP A 459 -25.16 20.64 -1.57
CA ASP A 459 -24.37 19.99 -0.52
C ASP A 459 -24.69 20.67 0.83
N SER A 460 -25.06 19.89 1.84
CA SER A 460 -25.18 20.39 3.22
C SER A 460 -23.80 20.74 3.79
N GLU A 461 -23.74 21.51 4.86
CA GLU A 461 -22.47 21.89 5.50
C GLU A 461 -21.60 20.67 5.85
N LEU A 462 -22.21 19.58 6.33
CA LEU A 462 -21.53 18.31 6.58
C LEU A 462 -20.91 17.72 5.30
N VAL A 463 -21.64 17.73 4.18
CA VAL A 463 -21.12 17.23 2.89
C VAL A 463 -19.96 18.11 2.41
N GLN A 464 -20.09 19.43 2.51
CA GLN A 464 -19.03 20.36 2.12
C GLN A 464 -17.76 20.15 2.95
N GLU A 465 -17.91 19.95 4.27
CA GLU A 465 -16.81 19.66 5.18
C GLU A 465 -16.09 18.35 4.81
N ILE A 466 -16.85 17.26 4.65
CA ILE A 466 -16.32 15.93 4.26
C ILE A 466 -15.52 16.00 2.96
N LEU A 467 -16.02 16.73 1.97
CA LEU A 467 -15.35 16.90 0.67
C LEU A 467 -14.09 17.77 0.75
N SER A 468 -13.93 18.55 1.83
CA SER A 468 -12.77 19.40 2.05
C SER A 468 -11.65 18.71 2.84
N LEU A 469 -11.97 17.60 3.54
CA LEU A 469 -11.02 16.89 4.40
C LEU A 469 -9.79 16.41 3.65
N GLN A 470 -8.69 16.35 4.38
CA GLN A 470 -7.43 15.81 3.90
C GLN A 470 -7.07 14.56 4.69
N ALA A 471 -6.33 13.68 4.03
CA ALA A 471 -5.77 12.52 4.66
C ALA A 471 -4.25 12.52 4.52
N GLU A 472 -3.59 12.33 5.66
CA GLU A 472 -2.14 12.28 5.81
C GLU A 472 -1.71 10.82 6.04
N GLN A 473 -0.80 10.32 5.22
CA GLN A 473 -0.27 8.97 5.41
C GLN A 473 0.75 8.94 6.56
N ARG A 474 0.37 8.36 7.71
CA ARG A 474 1.25 8.20 8.88
C ARG A 474 2.12 6.95 8.79
N SER A 475 1.60 5.87 8.17
CA SER A 475 2.36 4.65 7.86
C SER A 475 1.71 3.88 6.70
N ARG A 476 2.22 2.70 6.33
CA ARG A 476 1.70 1.88 5.23
C ARG A 476 0.19 1.62 5.30
N TYR A 477 -0.36 1.48 6.51
CA TYR A 477 -1.77 1.12 6.71
C TYR A 477 -2.55 2.10 7.58
N ILE A 478 -1.92 3.19 8.03
CA ILE A 478 -2.54 4.18 8.93
C ILE A 478 -2.59 5.51 8.21
N ILE A 479 -3.80 6.03 8.03
CA ILE A 479 -4.04 7.39 7.59
C ILE A 479 -4.61 8.20 8.75
N LYS A 480 -4.21 9.46 8.86
CA LYS A 480 -4.88 10.42 9.72
C LYS A 480 -5.76 11.30 8.83
N VAL A 481 -7.06 11.35 9.09
CA VAL A 481 -7.97 12.25 8.39
C VAL A 481 -8.23 13.45 9.28
N SER A 482 -8.09 14.65 8.72
CA SER A 482 -8.35 15.91 9.41
C SER A 482 -8.65 17.04 8.42
N ALA A 483 -9.12 18.17 8.94
CA ALA A 483 -9.27 19.39 8.14
C ALA A 483 -7.92 19.86 7.54
N PRO A 484 -7.94 20.52 6.38
CA PRO A 484 -6.77 21.23 5.87
C PRO A 484 -6.29 22.29 6.86
N ASP A 485 -4.97 22.50 6.96
CA ASP A 485 -4.37 23.60 7.73
C ASP A 485 -4.55 24.94 7.00
N ARG A 486 -5.80 25.43 6.97
CA ARG A 486 -6.24 26.70 6.37
C ARG A 486 -7.26 27.35 7.28
N LYS A 487 -7.18 28.68 7.40
CA LYS A 487 -8.07 29.46 8.25
C LYS A 487 -9.55 29.25 7.89
N GLY A 488 -10.35 28.84 8.88
CA GLY A 488 -11.79 28.62 8.75
C GLY A 488 -12.18 27.26 8.17
N MET A 489 -11.23 26.34 8.01
CA MET A 489 -11.53 24.93 7.75
C MET A 489 -11.57 24.18 9.08
N HIS A 490 -12.53 23.27 9.18
CA HIS A 490 -12.87 22.55 10.40
C HIS A 490 -13.20 21.10 10.06
N ASP A 491 -12.97 20.18 10.99
CA ASP A 491 -13.35 18.77 10.90
C ASP A 491 -14.33 18.36 12.00
N ASP A 492 -14.90 19.34 12.73
CA ASP A 492 -15.74 19.06 13.89
C ASP A 492 -16.97 18.22 13.51
N ARG A 493 -17.70 18.60 12.45
CA ARG A 493 -18.94 17.90 12.05
C ARG A 493 -18.64 16.51 11.53
N SER A 494 -17.56 16.39 10.75
CA SER A 494 -17.12 15.13 10.15
C SER A 494 -16.58 14.16 11.19
N ASP A 495 -15.88 14.63 12.22
CA ASP A 495 -15.47 13.81 13.37
C ASP A 495 -16.69 13.30 14.15
N GLY A 496 -17.64 14.17 14.47
CA GLY A 496 -18.92 13.79 15.09
C GLY A 496 -19.67 12.76 14.24
N PHE A 497 -19.75 12.96 12.93
CA PHE A 497 -20.41 12.06 12.00
C PHE A 497 -19.71 10.69 11.89
N ALA A 498 -18.39 10.67 11.74
CA ALA A 498 -17.61 9.43 11.63
C ALA A 498 -17.74 8.58 12.90
N ARG A 499 -17.76 9.22 14.08
CA ARG A 499 -17.99 8.56 15.38
C ARG A 499 -19.40 7.96 15.48
N MET A 500 -20.42 8.68 14.99
CA MET A 500 -21.80 8.20 14.94
C MET A 500 -21.92 6.94 14.07
N VAL A 501 -21.36 6.97 12.87
CA VAL A 501 -21.38 5.85 11.91
C VAL A 501 -20.62 4.64 12.47
N LEU A 502 -19.47 4.85 13.11
CA LEU A 502 -18.74 3.78 13.80
C LEU A 502 -19.60 3.10 14.86
N LEU A 503 -20.27 3.86 15.73
CA LEU A 503 -21.17 3.29 16.74
C LEU A 503 -22.34 2.51 16.13
N ALA A 504 -22.98 3.07 15.11
CA ALA A 504 -24.12 2.45 14.45
C ALA A 504 -23.71 1.09 13.83
N THR A 505 -22.55 1.04 13.16
CA THR A 505 -22.02 -0.19 12.56
C THR A 505 -21.56 -1.21 13.61
N GLU A 506 -20.89 -0.80 14.69
CA GLU A 506 -20.53 -1.67 15.81
C GLU A 506 -21.76 -2.30 16.47
N TYR A 507 -22.80 -1.50 16.72
CA TYR A 507 -24.04 -1.97 17.33
C TYR A 507 -24.72 -3.03 16.46
N LYS A 508 -24.85 -2.75 15.16
CA LYS A 508 -25.45 -3.68 14.21
C LYS A 508 -24.69 -5.01 14.16
N ASN A 509 -23.37 -4.98 14.05
CA ASN A 509 -22.55 -6.20 14.06
C ASN A 509 -22.77 -7.06 15.32
N LYS A 510 -22.92 -6.43 16.50
CA LYS A 510 -23.20 -7.15 17.75
C LYS A 510 -24.60 -7.78 17.76
N VAL A 511 -25.62 -7.07 17.28
CA VAL A 511 -26.99 -7.60 17.19
C VAL A 511 -27.09 -8.78 16.23
N PHE A 512 -26.43 -8.72 15.07
CA PHE A 512 -26.40 -9.82 14.12
C PHE A 512 -25.71 -11.08 14.68
N ASN A 513 -24.58 -10.92 15.36
CA ASN A 513 -23.89 -12.04 16.01
C ASN A 513 -24.74 -12.70 17.11
N TYR A 514 -25.54 -11.92 17.83
CA TYR A 514 -26.47 -12.43 18.84
C TYR A 514 -27.69 -13.14 18.22
N LYS A 515 -28.25 -12.65 17.11
CA LYS A 515 -29.34 -13.34 16.39
C LYS A 515 -28.88 -14.63 15.73
N ALA A 516 -27.64 -14.67 15.23
CA ALA A 516 -27.05 -15.88 14.64
C ALA A 516 -26.82 -17.01 15.65
N SER A 517 -26.57 -16.69 16.94
CA SER A 517 -26.42 -17.70 17.99
C SER A 517 -27.74 -18.27 18.53
N LEU A 518 -28.88 -17.64 18.21
CA LEU A 518 -30.22 -18.02 18.68
C LEU A 518 -31.09 -18.73 17.62
N ALA A 519 -30.64 -18.85 16.37
CA ALA A 519 -31.43 -19.45 15.29
C ALA A 519 -31.34 -20.99 15.30
N PRO A 520 -32.47 -21.74 15.31
CA PRO A 520 -32.47 -23.17 15.01
C PRO A 520 -32.04 -23.40 13.57
N SER A 521 -31.27 -24.46 13.33
CA SER A 521 -30.69 -24.83 12.05
C SER A 521 -31.73 -25.20 10.99
N SER A 522 -32.43 -24.23 10.41
CA SER A 522 -33.08 -24.38 9.09
C SER A 522 -33.59 -23.03 8.57
N ARG A 523 -32.78 -22.39 7.70
CA ARG A 523 -33.21 -21.61 6.52
C ARG A 523 -31.96 -21.13 5.79
N LEU A 524 -31.68 -21.78 4.66
CA LEU A 524 -30.39 -21.81 3.96
C LEU A 524 -30.33 -20.81 2.77
N SER A 525 -31.04 -19.68 2.84
CA SER A 525 -31.14 -18.73 1.71
C SER A 525 -30.34 -17.44 1.87
N SER A 526 -30.00 -17.04 3.10
CA SER A 526 -29.23 -15.81 3.40
C SER A 526 -27.72 -16.05 3.55
N TYR A 527 -27.27 -17.30 3.38
CA TYR A 527 -25.87 -17.72 3.57
C TYR A 527 -24.90 -17.30 2.44
N ARG A 528 -25.39 -16.78 1.30
CA ARG A 528 -24.52 -16.37 0.17
C ARG A 528 -23.96 -14.95 0.28
N ALA A 529 -24.69 -14.00 0.88
CA ALA A 529 -24.22 -12.62 1.04
C ALA A 529 -23.18 -12.48 2.18
N ILE A 530 -23.34 -13.27 3.25
CA ILE A 530 -22.51 -13.23 4.47
C ILE A 530 -21.05 -13.70 4.20
N ARG A 531 -20.84 -14.60 3.23
CA ARG A 531 -19.49 -15.05 2.87
C ARG A 531 -18.63 -14.00 2.18
N HIS A 532 -19.22 -12.94 1.60
CA HIS A 532 -18.44 -11.90 0.93
C HIS A 532 -17.85 -10.91 1.94
N THR A 533 -18.66 -10.43 2.89
CA THR A 533 -18.24 -9.46 3.91
C THR A 533 -17.37 -10.07 5.02
N GLU A 534 -17.61 -11.33 5.40
CA GLU A 534 -16.74 -12.02 6.37
C GLU A 534 -15.39 -12.44 5.76
N ARG A 535 -15.31 -12.73 4.46
CA ARG A 535 -14.03 -12.98 3.77
C ARG A 535 -13.15 -11.72 3.74
N VAL A 536 -13.75 -10.55 3.56
CA VAL A 536 -13.06 -9.25 3.60
C VAL A 536 -12.58 -8.91 5.02
N LYS A 537 -13.41 -9.13 6.06
CA LYS A 537 -12.97 -8.92 7.46
C LYS A 537 -11.93 -9.92 7.94
N ALA A 538 -11.97 -11.18 7.48
CA ALA A 538 -11.00 -12.21 7.87
C ALA A 538 -9.64 -12.07 7.15
N SER A 539 -9.59 -11.42 5.98
CA SER A 539 -8.32 -11.09 5.29
C SER A 539 -7.60 -9.89 5.88
N LEU A 540 -8.29 -9.05 6.67
CA LEU A 540 -7.75 -7.82 7.24
C LEU A 540 -6.95 -8.01 8.55
N ASN A 541 -6.99 -9.18 9.20
CA ASN A 541 -6.45 -9.36 10.57
C ASN A 541 -5.60 -10.62 10.82
N ARG A 542 -4.98 -11.23 9.80
CA ARG A 542 -4.03 -12.35 10.03
C ARG A 542 -2.60 -12.01 9.65
N PRO A 543 -1.64 -12.12 10.58
CA PRO A 543 -0.25 -12.38 10.24
C PRO A 543 -0.20 -13.74 9.53
N GLY A 544 0.45 -13.82 8.38
CA GLY A 544 0.72 -15.08 7.69
C GLY A 544 1.54 -16.00 8.58
N LYS A 545 0.89 -16.93 9.31
CA LYS A 545 1.58 -18.09 9.86
C LYS A 545 1.97 -18.96 8.67
N GLY A 546 3.28 -19.17 8.52
CA GLY A 546 3.86 -19.99 7.47
C GLY A 546 3.13 -21.32 7.30
N TYR A 547 2.97 -21.70 6.03
CA TYR A 547 2.61 -23.04 5.61
C TYR A 547 3.56 -24.05 6.27
N ARG A 548 3.14 -24.68 7.37
CA ARG A 548 3.61 -26.02 7.72
C ARG A 548 2.84 -26.97 6.81
N GLY A 549 3.57 -27.60 5.91
CA GLY A 549 3.02 -28.53 4.93
C GLY A 549 2.14 -29.60 5.57
N PHE A 550 1.00 -29.84 4.94
CA PHE A 550 0.33 -31.13 5.02
C PHE A 550 1.24 -32.17 4.36
N ALA A 551 2.17 -32.72 5.14
CA ALA A 551 2.80 -33.98 4.82
C ALA A 551 1.77 -35.08 5.05
N SER A 552 1.18 -35.57 3.96
CA SER A 552 0.56 -36.89 3.91
C SER A 552 1.63 -37.95 4.17
N ARG A 553 1.82 -38.36 5.42
CA ARG A 553 2.47 -39.63 5.76
C ARG A 553 1.71 -40.30 6.89
N ARG A 554 0.98 -41.35 6.54
CA ARG A 554 0.50 -42.37 7.47
C ARG A 554 1.70 -42.90 8.28
N PRO A 555 1.63 -42.99 9.61
CA PRO A 555 2.49 -43.87 10.35
C PRO A 555 1.90 -45.29 10.28
N VAL A 556 2.51 -46.15 9.46
CA VAL A 556 2.33 -47.60 9.61
C VAL A 556 3.14 -47.98 10.85
N GLY A 557 2.44 -48.30 11.94
CA GLY A 557 3.07 -48.86 13.14
C GLY A 557 3.64 -50.25 12.85
N PRO A 558 4.70 -50.67 13.57
CA PRO A 558 5.27 -52.00 13.42
C PRO A 558 4.33 -53.03 14.05
N VAL A 559 3.77 -53.91 13.22
CA VAL A 559 3.17 -55.16 13.66
C VAL A 559 4.30 -56.17 13.81
N PHE A 560 4.69 -56.45 15.05
CA PHE A 560 5.38 -57.70 15.38
C PHE A 560 4.35 -58.82 15.40
N ASN A 561 4.41 -59.73 14.42
CA ASN A 561 4.43 -61.18 14.69
C ASN A 561 4.66 -61.98 13.40
N GLN A 562 5.80 -62.67 13.41
CA GLN A 562 5.94 -64.12 13.19
C GLN A 562 5.37 -64.79 11.93
N ILE A 563 6.28 -65.53 11.28
CA ILE A 563 6.14 -66.82 10.56
C ILE A 563 6.40 -66.76 9.05
N GLY A 564 7.50 -67.41 8.66
CA GLY A 564 7.44 -68.42 7.60
C GLY A 564 8.16 -68.11 6.28
N ARG A 565 9.34 -68.73 6.11
CA ARG A 565 9.78 -69.54 4.94
C ARG A 565 9.16 -69.11 3.58
N ARG A 566 9.94 -68.80 2.55
CA ARG A 566 10.94 -69.67 1.91
C ARG A 566 11.69 -68.86 0.86
#